data_AF-A0A9E4IYX2-F1
#
_entry.id   AF-A0A9E4IYX2-F1
#
_cell.length_a   1.000
_cell.length_b   1.000
_cell.length_c   1.000
_cell.angle_alpha   90.00
_cell.angle_beta   90.00
_cell.angle_gamma   90.00
#
_symmetry.space_group_name_H-M   'P 1'
#
loop_
_entity.id
_entity.type
_entity.pdbx_description
1 polymer ?
#
loop_
_entity_poly.entity_id
_entity_poly.type
_entity_poly.pdbx_seq_one_letter_code
_entity_poly.pdbx_strand_id
1 'polypeptide(L)'
;RSELLARYLEDHPEMAGGVVAEESGRAALAWAATDAVNQRLEEVTAVHDARRADQLALVRRYRFLSPALLAQEVLVDAAGTGDARFARFQSQVRAFAEEWRQFFVPAILAGEQMTAAVLPDVPTFRFADEDSSQVAGRAAIPLTVLGGLVVLVIGGAGVGLGRVRGTD
;
A
#
# COMPACT_ATOMS: atom_id res chain seq x y z
N ARG A 1 -35.08 -19.19 -12.21
CA ARG A 1 -33.96 -19.72 -11.38
C ARG A 1 -32.96 -20.30 -12.38
N SER A 2 -31.74 -19.78 -12.45
CA SER A 2 -30.88 -19.83 -13.65
C SER A 2 -30.31 -21.22 -13.97
N GLU A 3 -30.33 -21.64 -15.24
CA GLU A 3 -29.69 -22.88 -15.76
C GLU A 3 -28.20 -22.98 -15.41
N LEU A 4 -27.52 -21.85 -15.23
CA LEU A 4 -26.14 -21.76 -14.77
C LEU A 4 -25.94 -22.37 -13.38
N LEU A 5 -26.91 -22.19 -12.48
CA LEU A 5 -26.86 -22.79 -11.14
C LEU A 5 -27.06 -24.31 -11.22
N ALA A 6 -27.86 -24.79 -12.17
CA ALA A 6 -28.10 -26.22 -12.37
C ALA A 6 -26.84 -26.95 -12.86
N ARG A 7 -26.16 -26.41 -13.90
CA ARG A 7 -24.88 -26.96 -14.38
C ARG A 7 -23.77 -26.93 -13.33
N TYR A 8 -23.69 -25.83 -12.58
CA TYR A 8 -22.70 -25.71 -11.50
C TYR A 8 -22.90 -26.75 -10.39
N LEU A 9 -24.15 -27.11 -10.05
CA LEU A 9 -24.46 -28.16 -9.09
C LEU A 9 -24.31 -29.58 -9.67
N GLU A 10 -24.33 -29.72 -10.99
CA GLU A 10 -24.08 -30.96 -11.73
C GLU A 10 -22.59 -31.32 -11.72
N ASP A 11 -21.73 -30.32 -11.90
CA ASP A 11 -20.27 -30.46 -11.83
C ASP A 11 -19.75 -30.60 -10.39
N HIS A 12 -20.55 -30.20 -9.39
CA HIS A 12 -20.22 -30.26 -7.97
C HIS A 12 -21.28 -31.03 -7.17
N PRO A 13 -21.36 -32.37 -7.32
CA PRO A 13 -22.35 -33.20 -6.64
C PRO A 13 -22.22 -33.15 -5.10
N GLU A 14 -21.06 -32.75 -4.56
CA GLU A 14 -20.84 -32.44 -3.15
C GLU A 14 -21.71 -31.27 -2.62
N MET A 15 -22.26 -30.44 -3.52
CA MET A 15 -23.17 -29.33 -3.19
C MET A 15 -24.64 -29.63 -3.55
N ALA A 16 -24.91 -30.77 -4.21
CA ALA A 16 -26.25 -31.16 -4.64
C ALA A 16 -27.05 -31.88 -3.53
N GLY A 17 -26.40 -32.28 -2.44
CA GLY A 17 -26.99 -32.92 -1.27
C GLY A 17 -27.75 -31.95 -0.37
N GLY A 18 -28.80 -31.32 -0.89
CA GLY A 18 -29.61 -30.35 -0.17
C GLY A 18 -28.84 -29.05 0.12
N VAL A 19 -29.58 -27.98 0.40
CA VAL A 19 -29.01 -26.81 1.07
C VAL A 19 -28.34 -27.37 2.33
N VAL A 20 -27.00 -27.47 2.30
CA VAL A 20 -26.21 -28.11 3.35
C VAL A 20 -26.74 -27.55 4.66
N ALA A 21 -27.34 -28.42 5.49
CA ALA A 21 -27.76 -28.04 6.82
C ALA A 21 -26.59 -27.25 7.41
N GLU A 22 -26.87 -26.05 7.89
CA GLU A 22 -25.93 -25.12 8.47
C GLU A 22 -25.20 -25.85 9.62
N GLU A 23 -24.16 -26.61 9.27
CA GLU A 23 -23.43 -27.42 10.20
C GLU A 23 -22.60 -26.40 10.98
N SER A 24 -23.06 -26.09 12.19
CA SER A 24 -22.40 -25.17 13.11
C SER A 24 -20.90 -25.50 13.14
N GLY A 25 -20.07 -24.62 12.57
CA GLY A 25 -18.63 -24.81 12.47
C GLY A 25 -18.06 -24.95 11.05
N ARG A 26 -18.85 -25.16 9.97
CA ARG A 26 -18.30 -25.17 8.59
C ARG A 26 -17.62 -23.84 8.22
N ALA A 27 -18.23 -22.71 8.59
CA ALA A 27 -17.66 -21.38 8.37
C ALA A 27 -16.36 -21.16 9.17
N ALA A 28 -16.34 -21.61 10.43
CA ALA A 28 -15.16 -21.57 11.28
C ALA A 28 -14.01 -22.43 10.72
N LEU A 29 -14.30 -23.64 10.24
CA LEU A 29 -13.31 -24.53 9.63
C LEU A 29 -12.76 -23.96 8.31
N ALA A 30 -13.63 -23.42 7.45
CA ALA A 30 -13.21 -22.78 6.21
C ALA A 30 -12.36 -21.53 6.46
N TRP A 31 -12.73 -20.72 7.45
CA TRP A 31 -11.94 -19.58 7.89
C TRP A 31 -10.58 -20.02 8.42
N ALA A 32 -10.52 -21.01 9.32
CA ALA A 32 -9.27 -21.51 9.89
C ALA A 32 -8.32 -22.08 8.84
N ALA A 33 -8.84 -22.81 7.84
CA ALA A 33 -8.03 -23.30 6.72
C ALA A 33 -7.45 -22.16 5.88
N THR A 34 -8.25 -21.11 5.64
CA THR A 34 -7.82 -19.92 4.90
C THR A 34 -6.80 -19.11 5.70
N ASP A 35 -7.01 -18.95 7.01
CA ASP A 35 -6.11 -18.25 7.91
C ASP A 35 -4.73 -18.90 7.96
N ALA A 36 -4.67 -20.23 8.03
CA ALA A 36 -3.40 -20.97 7.99
C ALA A 36 -2.60 -20.73 6.69
N VAL A 37 -3.28 -20.60 5.55
CA VAL A 37 -2.65 -20.25 4.26
C VAL A 37 -2.20 -18.78 4.27
N ASN A 38 -3.03 -17.88 4.78
CA ASN A 38 -2.74 -16.45 4.86
C ASN A 38 -1.51 -16.18 5.74
N GLN A 39 -1.37 -16.83 6.89
CA GLN A 39 -0.20 -16.68 7.77
C GLN A 39 1.11 -17.02 7.04
N ARG A 40 1.13 -18.10 6.25
CA ARG A 40 2.29 -18.47 5.43
C ARG A 40 2.62 -17.40 4.38
N LEU A 41 1.59 -16.83 3.76
CA LEU A 41 1.74 -15.79 2.76
C LEU A 41 2.25 -14.47 3.38
N GLU A 42 1.78 -14.14 4.58
CA GLU A 42 2.22 -12.97 5.34
C GLU A 42 3.71 -13.04 5.67
N GLU A 43 4.23 -14.19 6.09
CA GLU A 43 5.65 -14.39 6.33
C GLU A 43 6.51 -14.10 5.09
N VAL A 44 6.11 -14.64 3.93
CA VAL A 44 6.83 -14.42 2.67
C VAL A 44 6.76 -12.95 2.25
N THR A 45 5.58 -12.34 2.40
CA THR A 45 5.38 -10.93 2.04
C THR A 45 6.18 -10.01 2.95
N ALA A 46 6.28 -10.32 4.25
CA ALA A 46 7.07 -9.55 5.20
C ALA A 46 8.56 -9.53 4.86
N VAL A 47 9.11 -10.67 4.42
CA VAL A 47 10.52 -10.74 3.94
C VAL A 47 10.70 -9.85 2.72
N HIS A 48 9.78 -9.89 1.76
CA HIS A 48 9.86 -9.08 0.55
C HIS A 48 9.76 -7.57 0.83
N ASP A 49 8.83 -7.18 1.71
CA ASP A 49 8.66 -5.80 2.15
C ASP A 49 9.91 -5.28 2.87
N ALA A 50 10.55 -6.10 3.70
CA ALA A 50 11.82 -5.75 4.35
C ALA A 50 12.95 -5.52 3.32
N ARG A 51 13.09 -6.42 2.34
CA ARG A 51 14.11 -6.26 1.27
C ARG A 51 13.88 -5.00 0.44
N ARG A 52 12.62 -4.68 0.12
CA ARG A 52 12.28 -3.43 -0.57
C ARG A 52 12.63 -2.20 0.28
N ALA A 53 12.32 -2.23 1.57
CA ALA A 53 12.63 -1.12 2.47
C ALA A 53 14.15 -0.83 2.51
N ASP A 54 14.98 -1.86 2.53
CA ASP A 54 16.44 -1.75 2.48
C ASP A 54 16.92 -1.14 1.15
N GLN A 55 16.41 -1.61 0.02
CA GLN A 55 16.75 -1.07 -1.31
C GLN A 55 16.39 0.42 -1.41
N LEU A 56 15.20 0.80 -0.96
CA LEU A 56 14.77 2.19 -0.94
C LEU A 56 15.62 3.04 0.01
N ALA A 57 16.09 2.49 1.13
CA ALA A 57 17.00 3.19 2.03
C ALA A 57 18.35 3.50 1.37
N LEU A 58 18.89 2.57 0.57
CA LEU A 58 20.10 2.80 -0.21
C LEU A 58 19.89 3.88 -1.28
N VAL A 59 18.79 3.83 -2.03
CA VAL A 59 18.45 4.85 -3.03
C VAL A 59 18.34 6.23 -2.37
N ARG A 60 17.60 6.35 -1.25
CA ARG A 60 17.48 7.61 -0.50
C ARG A 60 18.80 8.15 0.04
N ARG A 61 19.78 7.28 0.31
CA ARG A 61 21.10 7.69 0.77
C ARG A 61 21.98 8.22 -0.38
N TYR A 62 21.92 7.59 -1.54
CA TYR A 62 22.76 7.93 -2.70
C TYR A 62 22.09 8.86 -3.72
N ARG A 63 20.81 9.22 -3.53
CA ARG A 63 20.05 10.11 -4.42
C ARG A 63 20.75 11.43 -4.75
N PHE A 64 21.55 11.96 -3.83
CA PHE A 64 22.28 13.23 -4.04
C PHE A 64 23.42 13.14 -5.06
N LEU A 65 23.85 11.92 -5.41
CA LEU A 65 24.80 11.70 -6.49
C LEU A 65 24.16 11.81 -7.87
N SER A 66 22.82 11.75 -7.96
CA SER A 66 22.08 11.83 -9.20
C SER A 66 20.98 12.90 -9.10
N PRO A 67 21.23 14.11 -9.64
CA PRO A 67 20.23 15.18 -9.67
C PRO A 67 18.92 14.74 -10.36
N ALA A 68 19.00 13.84 -11.33
CA ALA A 68 17.83 13.27 -12.01
C ALA A 68 16.96 12.42 -11.08
N LEU A 69 17.58 11.56 -10.24
CA LEU A 69 16.84 10.76 -9.25
C LEU A 69 16.20 11.66 -8.19
N LEU A 70 16.90 12.72 -7.77
CA LEU A 70 16.38 13.69 -6.81
C LEU A 70 15.14 14.41 -7.34
N ALA A 71 15.17 14.86 -8.59
CA ALA A 71 14.05 15.54 -9.24
C ALA A 71 12.86 14.58 -9.45
N GLN A 72 13.14 13.33 -9.86
CA GLN A 72 12.12 12.31 -10.01
C GLN A 72 11.40 12.03 -8.68
N GLU A 73 12.13 11.89 -7.58
CA GLU A 73 11.55 11.65 -6.25
C GLU A 73 10.60 12.78 -5.84
N VAL A 74 11.00 14.04 -6.02
CA VAL A 74 10.16 15.20 -5.72
C VAL A 74 8.89 15.23 -6.58
N LEU A 75 8.98 14.87 -7.86
CA LEU A 75 7.82 14.81 -8.75
C LEU A 75 6.84 13.69 -8.36
N VAL A 76 7.35 12.53 -7.98
CA VAL A 76 6.53 11.38 -7.55
C VAL A 76 5.85 11.68 -6.20
N ASP A 77 6.58 12.28 -5.25
CA ASP A 77 6.00 12.74 -3.99
C ASP A 77 4.93 13.82 -4.22
N ALA A 78 5.18 14.80 -5.10
CA ALA A 78 4.21 15.85 -5.43
C ALA A 78 2.95 15.31 -6.14
N ALA A 79 3.09 14.24 -6.93
CA ALA A 79 1.98 13.55 -7.56
C ALA A 79 1.13 12.71 -6.58
N GLY A 80 1.55 12.59 -5.30
CA GLY A 80 0.88 11.77 -4.31
C GLY A 80 1.02 10.26 -4.54
N THR A 81 1.97 9.86 -5.39
CA THR A 81 2.32 8.47 -5.69
C THR A 81 3.66 8.05 -5.08
N GLY A 82 4.18 8.86 -4.16
CA GLY A 82 5.37 8.60 -3.36
C GLY A 82 5.31 7.27 -2.61
N ASP A 83 6.47 6.61 -2.51
CA ASP A 83 6.65 5.38 -1.74
C ASP A 83 6.20 5.53 -0.29
N ALA A 84 6.37 6.73 0.29
CA ALA A 84 5.96 7.01 1.66
C ALA A 84 4.43 7.00 1.83
N ARG A 85 3.69 7.60 0.89
CA ARG A 85 2.23 7.61 0.93
C ARG A 85 1.66 6.21 0.70
N PHE A 86 2.27 5.45 -0.21
CA PHE A 86 1.92 4.04 -0.41
C PHE A 86 2.21 3.18 0.83
N ALA A 87 3.38 3.34 1.46
CA ALA A 87 3.71 2.63 2.70
C ALA A 87 2.75 2.97 3.85
N ARG A 88 2.34 4.25 3.96
CA ARG A 88 1.33 4.70 4.93
C ARG A 88 -0.03 4.06 4.67
N PHE A 89 -0.50 4.06 3.42
CA PHE A 89 -1.72 3.38 3.02
C PHE A 89 -1.69 1.90 3.40
N GLN A 90 -0.61 1.19 3.04
CA GLN A 90 -0.45 -0.23 3.38
C GLN A 90 -0.49 -0.47 4.89
N SER A 91 0.12 0.43 5.69
CA SER A 91 0.06 0.32 7.15
C SER A 91 -1.35 0.49 7.71
N GLN A 92 -2.13 1.43 7.17
CA GLN A 92 -3.53 1.64 7.58
C GLN A 92 -4.44 0.50 7.14
N VAL A 93 -4.22 -0.06 5.95
CA VAL A 93 -4.96 -1.24 5.48
C VAL A 93 -4.71 -2.43 6.39
N ARG A 94 -3.45 -2.67 6.82
CA ARG A 94 -3.13 -3.75 7.78
C ARG A 94 -3.80 -3.54 9.13
N ALA A 95 -3.77 -2.32 9.66
CA ALA A 95 -4.45 -1.99 10.91
C ALA A 95 -5.98 -2.17 10.80
N PHE A 96 -6.58 -1.74 9.69
CA PHE A 96 -8.00 -1.94 9.44
C PHE A 96 -8.36 -3.41 9.23
N ALA A 97 -7.49 -4.20 8.60
CA ALA A 97 -7.70 -5.64 8.48
C ALA A 97 -7.71 -6.33 9.85
N GLU A 98 -6.91 -5.88 10.81
CA GLU A 98 -7.00 -6.34 12.21
C GLU A 98 -8.35 -6.01 12.83
N GLU A 99 -8.79 -4.74 12.73
CA GLU A 99 -10.09 -4.28 13.24
C GLU A 99 -11.25 -5.08 12.64
N TRP A 100 -11.18 -5.32 11.32
CA TRP A 100 -12.16 -6.13 10.60
C TRP A 100 -12.18 -7.58 11.13
N ARG A 101 -11.01 -8.20 11.35
CA ARG A 101 -10.95 -9.55 11.92
C ARG A 101 -11.51 -9.59 13.34
N GLN A 102 -11.18 -8.61 14.16
CA GLN A 102 -11.71 -8.52 15.53
C GLN A 102 -13.23 -8.40 15.56
N PHE A 103 -13.84 -7.81 14.53
CA PHE A 103 -15.29 -7.72 14.39
C PHE A 103 -15.92 -9.03 13.90
N PHE A 104 -15.42 -9.60 12.79
CA PHE A 104 -16.09 -10.71 12.11
C PHE A 104 -15.69 -12.09 12.61
N VAL A 105 -14.43 -12.32 12.99
CA VAL A 105 -13.94 -13.65 13.36
C VAL A 105 -14.68 -14.21 14.59
N PRO A 106 -14.90 -13.45 15.68
CA PRO A 106 -15.66 -13.97 16.83
C PRO A 106 -17.07 -14.43 16.44
N ALA A 107 -17.78 -13.66 15.62
CA ALA A 107 -19.12 -14.00 15.15
C ALA A 107 -19.13 -15.25 14.25
N ILE A 108 -18.13 -15.39 13.36
CA ILE A 108 -17.95 -16.58 12.52
C ILE A 108 -17.71 -17.83 13.39
N LEU A 109 -16.87 -17.72 14.42
CA LEU A 109 -16.55 -18.82 15.33
C LEU A 109 -17.74 -19.19 16.23
N ALA A 110 -18.55 -18.20 16.62
CA ALA A 110 -19.78 -18.40 17.39
C ALA A 110 -20.95 -18.92 16.55
N GLY A 111 -20.82 -18.94 15.21
CA GLY A 111 -21.90 -19.34 14.30
C GLY A 111 -23.08 -18.36 14.30
N GLU A 112 -22.82 -17.08 14.57
CA GLU A 112 -23.85 -16.05 14.60
C GLU A 112 -24.32 -15.68 13.18
N GLN A 113 -25.64 -15.58 12.99
CA GLN A 113 -26.20 -15.08 11.73
C GLN A 113 -26.10 -13.55 11.66
N MET A 114 -25.42 -13.05 10.63
CA MET A 114 -25.35 -11.63 10.35
C MET A 114 -26.71 -11.10 9.90
N THR A 115 -27.24 -10.12 10.63
CA THR A 115 -28.49 -9.44 10.31
C THR A 115 -28.25 -8.00 9.87
N ALA A 116 -29.23 -7.39 9.20
CA ALA A 116 -29.15 -5.98 8.79
C ALA A 116 -28.96 -5.01 9.98
N ALA A 117 -29.30 -5.43 11.21
CA ALA A 117 -29.13 -4.63 12.42
C ALA A 117 -27.65 -4.39 12.78
N VAL A 118 -26.73 -5.25 12.31
CA VAL A 118 -25.29 -5.15 12.57
C VAL A 118 -24.59 -4.22 11.59
N LEU A 119 -25.25 -3.88 10.46
CA LEU A 119 -24.67 -3.06 9.39
C LEU A 119 -24.14 -1.68 9.85
N PRO A 120 -24.79 -0.95 10.78
CA PRO A 120 -24.26 0.31 11.29
C PRO A 120 -22.95 0.17 12.08
N ASP A 121 -22.70 -1.00 12.67
CA ASP A 121 -21.53 -1.27 13.52
C ASP A 121 -20.34 -1.82 12.73
N VAL A 122 -20.52 -2.11 11.44
CA VAL A 122 -19.45 -2.63 10.58
C VAL A 122 -18.34 -1.59 10.42
N PRO A 123 -17.08 -1.95 10.70
CA PRO A 123 -15.96 -1.03 10.57
C PRO A 123 -15.82 -0.57 9.12
N THR A 124 -15.59 0.73 8.92
CA THR A 124 -15.43 1.34 7.58
C THR A 124 -14.05 1.91 7.41
N PHE A 125 -13.39 1.51 6.32
CA PHE A 125 -12.06 2.02 6.02
C PHE A 125 -12.14 3.48 5.55
N ARG A 126 -11.35 4.35 6.20
CA ARG A 126 -11.10 5.71 5.73
C ARG A 126 -9.61 5.98 5.76
N PHE A 127 -9.06 6.31 4.59
CA PHE A 127 -7.65 6.63 4.48
C PHE A 127 -7.37 8.01 5.09
N ALA A 128 -6.46 8.05 6.07
CA ALA A 128 -5.96 9.27 6.67
C ALA A 128 -4.66 9.69 5.97
N ASP A 129 -4.75 10.71 5.11
CA ASP A 129 -3.60 11.22 4.36
C ASP A 129 -2.51 11.80 5.28
N GLU A 130 -1.33 12.03 4.71
CA GLU A 130 -0.24 12.71 5.42
C GLU A 130 -0.48 14.23 5.51
N ASP A 131 0.00 14.82 6.60
CA ASP A 131 -0.06 16.28 6.77
C ASP A 131 0.87 16.93 5.73
N SER A 132 0.36 17.92 4.99
CA SER A 132 1.10 18.61 3.93
C SER A 132 2.41 19.23 4.42
N SER A 133 2.50 19.57 5.72
CA SER A 133 3.74 20.03 6.35
C SER A 133 4.85 18.98 6.36
N GLN A 134 4.52 17.70 6.51
CA GLN A 134 5.50 16.61 6.51
C GLN A 134 6.04 16.33 5.11
N VAL A 135 5.17 16.45 4.09
CA VAL A 135 5.56 16.37 2.67
C VAL A 135 6.50 17.52 2.32
N ALA A 136 6.13 18.75 2.69
CA ALA A 136 6.94 19.93 2.45
C ALA A 136 8.31 19.83 3.15
N GLY A 137 8.36 19.34 4.38
CA GLY A 137 9.62 19.10 5.10
C GLY A 137 10.53 18.10 4.39
N ARG A 138 9.99 17.02 3.84
CA ARG A 138 10.78 16.02 3.10
C ARG A 138 11.31 16.56 1.76
N ALA A 139 10.55 17.41 1.09
CA ALA A 139 10.92 18.01 -0.19
C ALA A 139 11.91 19.19 -0.08
N ALA A 140 12.00 19.84 1.09
CA ALA A 140 12.83 21.04 1.29
C ALA A 140 14.33 20.83 0.98
N ILE A 141 14.95 19.77 1.52
CA ILE A 141 16.36 19.48 1.28
C ILE A 141 16.62 19.14 -0.20
N PRO A 142 15.85 18.23 -0.85
CA PRO A 142 15.99 17.99 -2.28
C PRO A 142 15.89 19.25 -3.14
N LEU A 143 14.88 20.09 -2.89
CA LEU A 143 14.66 21.32 -3.65
C LEU A 143 15.80 22.33 -3.48
N THR A 144 16.32 22.49 -2.26
CA THR A 144 17.48 23.36 -2.01
C THR A 144 18.74 22.87 -2.72
N VAL A 145 19.01 21.56 -2.73
CA VAL A 145 20.14 20.99 -3.48
C VAL A 145 19.99 21.20 -4.99
N LEU A 146 18.80 20.94 -5.54
CA LEU A 146 18.52 21.18 -6.96
C LEU A 146 18.66 22.67 -7.33
N GLY A 147 18.12 23.57 -6.50
CA GLY A 147 18.25 25.01 -6.69
C GLY A 147 19.70 25.47 -6.66
N GLY A 148 20.51 24.97 -5.72
CA GLY A 148 21.95 25.24 -5.64
C GLY A 148 22.71 24.76 -6.89
N LEU A 149 22.39 23.56 -7.38
CA LEU A 149 22.96 23.01 -8.62
C LEU A 149 22.63 23.88 -9.85
N VAL A 150 21.39 24.33 -9.96
CA VAL A 150 20.96 25.24 -11.05
C VAL A 150 21.72 26.56 -10.99
N VAL A 151 21.84 27.16 -9.82
CA VAL A 151 22.62 28.40 -9.63
C VAL A 151 24.09 28.21 -10.00
N LEU A 152 24.69 27.07 -9.63
CA LEU A 152 26.08 26.74 -9.99
C LEU A 152 26.27 26.63 -11.51
N VAL A 153 25.36 25.95 -12.20
CA VAL A 153 25.40 25.79 -13.67
C VAL A 153 25.24 27.14 -14.37
N ILE A 154 24.26 27.96 -13.95
CA ILE A 154 24.02 29.28 -14.51
C ILE A 154 25.20 30.22 -14.24
N GLY A 155 25.72 30.22 -13.01
CA GLY A 155 26.88 31.03 -12.62
C GLY A 155 28.15 30.64 -13.38
N GLY A 156 28.40 29.34 -13.54
CA GLY A 156 29.51 28.82 -14.34
C GLY A 156 29.42 29.18 -15.82
N ALA A 157 28.23 29.07 -16.42
CA ALA A 157 27.98 29.47 -17.79
C ALA A 157 28.17 30.99 -18.00
N GLY A 158 27.70 31.81 -17.04
CA GLY A 158 27.87 33.26 -17.07
C GLY A 158 29.34 33.70 -16.98
N VAL A 159 30.13 33.07 -16.10
CA VAL A 159 31.57 33.31 -15.97
C VAL A 159 32.36 32.83 -17.21
N GLY A 160 31.95 31.71 -17.82
CA GLY A 160 32.54 31.21 -19.06
C GLY A 160 32.32 32.14 -20.25
N LEU A 161 31.10 32.66 -20.43
CA LEU A 161 30.76 33.63 -21.47
C LEU A 161 31.45 34.99 -21.26
N GLY A 162 31.69 35.39 -20.01
CA GLY A 162 32.43 36.61 -19.68
C GLY A 162 33.92 36.52 -20.01
N ARG A 163 34.55 35.34 -19.87
CA ARG A 163 35.97 35.13 -20.22
C ARG A 163 36.21 35.12 -21.73
N VAL A 164 35.29 34.57 -22.51
CA VAL A 164 35.40 34.54 -23.99
C VAL A 164 35.24 35.94 -24.60
N ARG A 165 34.55 36.86 -23.92
CA ARG A 165 34.40 38.27 -24.35
C ARG A 165 35.52 39.20 -23.88
N GLY A 166 36.40 38.75 -22.99
CA GLY A 166 37.48 39.56 -22.41
C GLY A 166 38.85 39.37 -23.11
N THR A 167 38.91 38.60 -24.19
CA THR A 167 40.11 38.33 -24.99
C THR A 167 40.03 38.99 -26.37
N ASP A 168 39.54 40.23 -26.42
CA ASP A 168 39.65 41.14 -27.57
C ASP A 168 40.40 42.40 -27.15
#